data_AF-A0A5E4SYP8-F1
#
_entry.id   AF-A0A5E4SYP8-F1
#
_cell.length_a   1.000
_cell.length_b   1.000
_cell.length_c   1.000
_cell.angle_alpha   90.00
_cell.angle_beta   90.00
_cell.angle_gamma   90.00
#
_symmetry.space_group_name_H-M   'P 1'
#
loop_
_entity.id
_entity.type
_entity.pdbx_description
1 polymer ?
#
loop_
_entity_poly.entity_id
_entity_poly.type
_entity_poly.pdbx_seq_one_letter_code
_entity_poly.pdbx_strand_id
1 'polypeptide(L)'
;MWLAMVCALGSVLSAGCSAPERRPSGPDYAALGGAAEVRGDWDGARRAFGQAVLVADQSGWPASQRAAIHFDYGRALGVTCYYTEAERELSLAYDLDILTARYRYPALIELARLSLVQRQFSPSVKYFGRALGSLDRMEAARKVPYAYAEVLDDYALALGGAGDAEAATRIIDRAAKVRAGLDDAPPGQASSRTPYGTHCGQLAAGAR
;
A
#
# COMPACT_ATOMS: atom_id res chain seq x y z
N MET A 1 -58.98 -47.52 48.10
CA MET A 1 -57.70 -47.69 47.37
C MET A 1 -57.52 -46.50 46.45
N TRP A 2 -56.29 -45.99 46.40
CA TRP A 2 -55.91 -44.62 46.06
C TRP A 2 -56.20 -44.12 44.63
N LEU A 3 -56.58 -42.84 44.51
CA LEU A 3 -56.39 -42.01 43.33
C LEU A 3 -54.94 -41.53 43.29
N ALA A 4 -54.18 -41.90 42.26
CA ALA A 4 -52.88 -41.31 41.96
C ALA A 4 -53.03 -40.35 40.77
N MET A 5 -53.10 -39.07 41.08
CA MET A 5 -53.08 -37.95 40.15
C MET A 5 -51.62 -37.72 39.74
N VAL A 6 -51.27 -38.06 38.51
CA VAL A 6 -49.93 -37.81 37.95
C VAL A 6 -49.91 -36.37 37.40
N CYS A 7 -49.34 -35.46 38.19
CA CYS A 7 -49.04 -34.10 37.73
C CYS A 7 -47.89 -34.13 36.72
N ALA A 8 -48.20 -33.84 35.45
CA ALA A 8 -47.21 -33.54 34.43
C ALA A 8 -46.56 -32.19 34.73
N LEU A 9 -45.35 -32.20 35.28
CA LEU A 9 -44.49 -31.02 35.39
C LEU A 9 -43.85 -30.76 34.01
N GLY A 10 -44.48 -29.87 33.24
CA GLY A 10 -43.91 -29.34 32.01
C GLY A 10 -42.74 -28.41 32.32
N SER A 11 -41.53 -28.89 32.11
CA SER A 11 -40.31 -28.07 32.13
C SER A 11 -40.27 -27.19 30.88
N VAL A 12 -40.68 -25.93 31.02
CA VAL A 12 -40.45 -24.89 30.00
C VAL A 12 -38.98 -24.51 30.05
N LEU A 13 -38.18 -25.11 29.18
CA LEU A 13 -36.81 -24.67 28.89
C LEU A 13 -36.89 -23.34 28.14
N SER A 14 -36.75 -22.24 28.87
CA SER A 14 -36.51 -20.92 28.31
C SER A 14 -35.17 -20.92 27.58
N ALA A 15 -35.18 -21.18 26.27
CA ALA A 15 -34.04 -20.91 25.40
C ALA A 15 -33.86 -19.39 25.36
N GLY A 16 -33.08 -18.85 26.29
CA GLY A 16 -32.59 -17.49 26.20
C GLY A 16 -31.74 -17.38 24.95
N CYS A 17 -32.29 -16.80 23.88
CA CYS A 17 -31.49 -16.27 22.78
C CYS A 17 -30.64 -15.15 23.37
N SER A 18 -29.44 -15.48 23.85
CA SER A 18 -28.40 -14.49 24.02
C SER A 18 -28.13 -13.90 22.65
N ALA A 19 -28.55 -12.64 22.45
CA ALA A 19 -28.09 -11.86 21.32
C ALA A 19 -26.55 -11.97 21.31
N PRO A 20 -25.91 -12.24 20.15
CA PRO A 20 -24.46 -12.32 20.10
C PRO A 20 -23.90 -11.04 20.72
N GLU A 21 -23.04 -11.20 21.73
CA GLU A 21 -22.33 -10.07 22.33
C GLU A 21 -21.74 -9.25 21.20
N ARG A 22 -22.24 -8.03 21.03
CA ARG A 22 -21.74 -7.08 20.06
C ARG A 22 -20.36 -6.67 20.58
N ARG A 23 -19.33 -7.46 20.22
CA ARG A 23 -17.94 -7.15 20.57
C ARG A 23 -17.69 -5.71 20.13
N PRO A 24 -17.09 -4.86 20.99
CA PRO A 24 -16.70 -3.53 20.59
C PRO A 24 -15.94 -3.63 19.27
N SER A 25 -16.31 -2.81 18.30
CA SER A 25 -15.51 -2.65 17.08
C SER A 25 -14.10 -2.29 17.55
N GLY A 26 -13.13 -3.16 17.29
CA GLY A 26 -11.73 -2.86 17.59
C GLY A 26 -11.30 -1.56 16.90
N PRO A 27 -10.17 -0.96 17.30
CA PRO A 27 -9.68 0.25 16.65
C PRO A 27 -9.51 0.05 15.14
N ASP A 28 -9.84 1.08 14.36
CA ASP A 28 -9.57 1.10 12.92
C ASP A 28 -8.07 1.36 12.69
N TYR A 29 -7.31 0.27 12.64
CA TYR A 29 -5.86 0.32 12.48
C TYR A 29 -5.43 0.94 11.15
N ALA A 30 -6.24 0.87 10.09
CA ALA A 30 -5.93 1.50 8.82
C ALA A 30 -6.03 3.04 8.95
N ALA A 31 -7.09 3.53 9.58
CA ALA A 31 -7.24 4.96 9.87
C ALA A 31 -6.15 5.48 10.81
N LEU A 32 -5.77 4.72 11.83
CA LEU A 32 -4.67 5.07 12.73
C LEU A 32 -3.33 5.16 11.99
N GLY A 33 -3.05 4.22 11.09
CA GLY A 33 -1.85 4.22 10.26
C GLY A 33 -1.79 5.43 9.34
N GLY A 34 -2.86 5.71 8.60
CA GLY A 34 -2.94 6.88 7.72
C GLY A 34 -2.78 8.20 8.48
N ALA A 35 -3.39 8.31 9.66
CA ALA A 35 -3.22 9.49 10.51
C ALA A 35 -1.77 9.65 11.00
N ALA A 36 -1.07 8.55 11.29
CA ALA A 36 0.34 8.57 11.67
C ALA A 36 1.24 8.97 10.49
N GLU A 37 0.98 8.44 9.29
CA GLU A 37 1.66 8.83 8.04
C GLU A 37 1.53 10.34 7.78
N VAL A 38 0.32 10.89 7.89
CA VAL A 38 0.07 12.34 7.70
C VAL A 38 0.87 13.20 8.69
N ARG A 39 1.12 12.69 9.91
CA ARG A 39 1.96 13.38 10.91
C ARG A 39 3.47 13.15 10.70
N GLY A 40 3.87 12.33 9.74
CA GLY A 40 5.26 11.89 9.56
C GLY A 40 5.74 10.89 10.61
N ASP A 41 4.85 10.34 11.43
CA ASP A 41 5.16 9.27 12.39
C ASP A 41 5.16 7.92 11.68
N TRP A 42 6.20 7.68 10.88
CA TRP A 42 6.32 6.49 10.05
C TRP A 42 6.46 5.19 10.84
N ASP A 43 7.03 5.24 12.05
CA ASP A 43 7.07 4.09 12.93
C ASP A 43 5.70 3.79 13.56
N GLY A 44 4.94 4.82 13.93
CA GLY A 44 3.54 4.68 14.30
C GLY A 44 2.70 4.12 13.15
N ALA A 45 2.90 4.64 11.94
CA ALA A 45 2.22 4.18 10.73
C ALA A 45 2.52 2.70 10.46
N ARG A 46 3.80 2.30 10.48
CA ARG A 46 4.21 0.90 10.31
C ARG A 46 3.53 -0.02 11.31
N ARG A 47 3.53 0.33 12.60
CA ARG A 47 2.89 -0.50 13.65
C ARG A 47 1.38 -0.63 13.44
N ALA A 48 0.71 0.49 13.15
CA ALA A 48 -0.73 0.49 12.94
C ALA A 48 -1.12 -0.28 11.67
N PHE A 49 -0.46 -0.02 10.53
CA PHE A 49 -0.70 -0.77 9.30
C PHE A 49 -0.36 -2.26 9.45
N GLY A 50 0.68 -2.61 10.20
CA GLY A 50 0.97 -4.02 10.51
C GLY A 50 -0.16 -4.71 11.27
N GLN A 51 -0.81 -4.03 12.22
CA GLN A 51 -2.02 -4.55 12.88
C GLN A 51 -3.21 -4.64 11.92
N ALA A 52 -3.36 -3.67 11.02
CA ALA A 52 -4.42 -3.68 10.03
C ALA A 52 -4.28 -4.87 9.04
N VAL A 53 -3.06 -5.19 8.60
CA VAL A 53 -2.76 -6.38 7.79
C VAL A 53 -3.17 -7.66 8.54
N LEU A 54 -2.78 -7.81 9.81
CA LEU A 54 -3.17 -8.98 10.62
C LEU A 54 -4.68 -9.14 10.70
N VAL A 55 -5.41 -8.05 10.95
CA VAL A 55 -6.88 -8.07 11.01
C VAL A 55 -7.48 -8.41 9.66
N ALA A 56 -6.99 -7.81 8.57
CA ALA A 56 -7.50 -8.00 7.22
C ALA A 56 -7.34 -9.45 6.74
N ASP A 57 -6.18 -10.05 7.01
CA ASP A 57 -5.86 -11.43 6.63
C ASP A 57 -6.67 -12.45 7.45
N GLN A 58 -6.76 -12.26 8.76
CA GLN A 58 -7.49 -13.18 9.65
C GLN A 58 -9.00 -13.10 9.48
N SER A 59 -9.52 -11.92 9.14
CA SER A 59 -10.96 -11.67 9.00
C SER A 59 -11.47 -11.87 7.57
N GLY A 60 -10.60 -12.27 6.64
CA GLY A 60 -10.98 -12.55 5.25
C GLY A 60 -11.50 -11.33 4.49
N TRP A 61 -10.87 -10.16 4.65
CA TRP A 61 -11.25 -8.96 3.92
C TRP A 61 -11.22 -9.18 2.40
N PRO A 62 -12.04 -8.46 1.61
CA PRO A 62 -11.98 -8.49 0.16
C PRO A 62 -10.56 -8.25 -0.35
N ALA A 63 -10.16 -8.96 -1.40
CA ALA A 63 -8.79 -8.88 -1.95
C ALA A 63 -8.34 -7.45 -2.27
N SER A 64 -9.26 -6.56 -2.70
CA SER A 64 -8.93 -5.16 -2.99
C SER A 64 -8.63 -4.35 -1.73
N GLN A 65 -9.28 -4.66 -0.60
CA GLN A 65 -9.00 -4.02 0.68
C GLN A 65 -7.69 -4.55 1.27
N ARG A 66 -7.43 -5.86 1.11
CA ARG A 66 -6.14 -6.45 1.45
C ARG A 66 -5.00 -5.84 0.64
N ALA A 67 -5.18 -5.68 -0.68
CA ALA A 67 -4.18 -5.03 -1.54
C ALA A 67 -3.82 -3.63 -1.03
N ALA A 68 -4.82 -2.81 -0.72
CA ALA A 68 -4.61 -1.46 -0.20
C ALA A 68 -3.83 -1.46 1.12
N ILE A 69 -4.19 -2.33 2.07
CA ILE A 69 -3.51 -2.31 3.38
C ILE A 69 -2.09 -2.88 3.34
N HIS A 70 -1.85 -3.90 2.51
CA HIS A 70 -0.48 -4.39 2.24
C HIS A 70 0.37 -3.33 1.53
N PHE A 71 -0.23 -2.54 0.63
CA PHE A 71 0.44 -1.43 -0.05
C PHE A 71 0.92 -0.37 0.95
N ASP A 72 0.03 0.10 1.83
CA ASP A 72 0.37 1.11 2.84
C ASP A 72 1.36 0.59 3.88
N TYR A 73 1.23 -0.68 4.30
CA TYR A 73 2.18 -1.31 5.20
C TYR A 73 3.57 -1.44 4.56
N GLY A 74 3.64 -1.89 3.31
CA GLY A 74 4.89 -2.00 2.55
C GLY A 74 5.61 -0.66 2.40
N ARG A 75 4.85 0.42 2.12
CA ARG A 75 5.39 1.79 2.09
C ARG A 75 6.01 2.17 3.44
N ALA A 76 5.26 2.01 4.53
CA ALA A 76 5.73 2.35 5.87
C ALA A 76 6.99 1.55 6.26
N LEU A 77 7.02 0.24 5.96
CA LEU A 77 8.19 -0.62 6.15
C LEU A 77 9.43 -0.06 5.43
N GLY A 78 9.30 0.30 4.15
CA GLY A 78 10.42 0.82 3.38
C GLY A 78 10.92 2.18 3.90
N VAL A 79 10.03 3.05 4.38
CA VAL A 79 10.43 4.34 4.98
C VAL A 79 11.28 4.11 6.23
N THR A 80 10.91 3.10 7.02
CA THR A 80 11.62 2.64 8.23
C THR A 80 12.71 1.59 7.97
N CYS A 81 13.09 1.40 6.69
CA CYS A 81 14.25 0.61 6.26
C CYS A 81 14.15 -0.91 6.46
N TYR A 82 12.94 -1.45 6.67
CA TYR A 82 12.66 -2.90 6.60
C TYR A 82 12.45 -3.31 5.14
N TYR A 83 13.51 -3.20 4.33
CA TYR A 83 13.39 -3.26 2.87
C TYR A 83 12.92 -4.62 2.34
N THR A 84 13.36 -5.72 2.95
CA THR A 84 12.95 -7.07 2.54
C THR A 84 11.46 -7.29 2.79
N GLU A 85 10.98 -6.89 3.95
CA GLU A 85 9.56 -6.94 4.28
C GLU A 85 8.75 -5.97 3.42
N ALA A 86 9.25 -4.77 3.17
CA ALA A 86 8.61 -3.80 2.28
C ALA A 86 8.40 -4.37 0.87
N GLU A 87 9.44 -4.99 0.28
CA GLU A 87 9.34 -5.61 -1.04
C GLU A 87 8.31 -6.74 -1.04
N ARG A 88 8.28 -7.57 0.01
CA ARG A 88 7.30 -8.65 0.15
C ARG A 88 5.87 -8.12 0.19
N GLU A 89 5.59 -7.13 1.04
CA GLU A 89 4.25 -6.57 1.23
C GLU A 89 3.76 -5.84 -0.03
N LEU A 90 4.63 -5.06 -0.68
CA LEU A 90 4.30 -4.39 -1.95
C LEU A 90 4.09 -5.39 -3.10
N SER A 91 4.84 -6.49 -3.13
CA SER A 91 4.64 -7.56 -4.12
C SER A 91 3.30 -8.27 -3.90
N LEU A 92 2.94 -8.54 -2.64
CA LEU A 92 1.64 -9.12 -2.31
C LEU A 92 0.49 -8.18 -2.67
N ALA A 93 0.62 -6.88 -2.40
CA ALA A 93 -0.35 -5.88 -2.83
C ALA A 93 -0.54 -5.90 -4.36
N TYR A 94 0.56 -5.94 -5.12
CA TYR A 94 0.53 -6.05 -6.57
C TYR A 94 -0.20 -7.31 -7.05
N ASP A 95 0.09 -8.47 -6.46
CA ASP A 95 -0.54 -9.74 -6.82
C ASP A 95 -2.04 -9.75 -6.51
N LEU A 96 -2.45 -9.18 -5.37
CA LEU A 96 -3.86 -9.00 -5.02
C LEU A 96 -4.58 -8.04 -5.98
N ASP A 97 -3.93 -6.97 -6.43
CA ASP A 97 -4.49 -6.03 -7.40
C ASP A 97 -4.64 -6.62 -8.81
N ILE A 98 -3.78 -7.57 -9.19
CA ILE A 98 -3.97 -8.34 -10.43
C ILE A 98 -5.32 -9.06 -10.40
N LEU A 99 -5.65 -9.71 -9.27
CA LEU A 99 -6.87 -10.50 -9.11
C LEU A 99 -8.14 -9.63 -9.14
N THR A 100 -8.06 -8.38 -8.71
CA THR A 100 -9.23 -7.49 -8.64
C THR A 100 -9.41 -6.57 -9.83
N ALA A 101 -8.45 -6.54 -10.76
CA ALA A 101 -8.45 -5.72 -11.97
C ALA A 101 -8.64 -4.21 -11.74
N ARG A 102 -8.46 -3.70 -10.51
CA ARG A 102 -8.71 -2.29 -10.18
C ARG A 102 -7.48 -1.40 -10.31
N TYR A 103 -6.30 -1.77 -9.79
CA TYR A 103 -5.13 -0.87 -9.79
C TYR A 103 -3.77 -1.57 -9.79
N ARG A 104 -3.22 -1.89 -10.97
CA ARG A 104 -1.99 -2.71 -11.05
C ARG A 104 -0.67 -1.95 -10.87
N TYR A 105 -0.67 -0.64 -11.05
CA TYR A 105 0.58 0.13 -11.19
C TYR A 105 1.09 0.84 -9.93
N PRO A 106 0.28 1.23 -8.91
CA PRO A 106 0.81 1.90 -7.73
C PRO A 106 1.88 1.07 -7.01
N ALA A 107 1.59 -0.21 -6.75
CA ALA A 107 2.56 -1.11 -6.13
C ALA A 107 3.83 -1.30 -6.98
N LEU A 108 3.72 -1.34 -8.32
CA LEU A 108 4.90 -1.39 -9.20
C LEU A 108 5.76 -0.14 -9.11
N ILE A 109 5.15 1.05 -9.03
CA ILE A 109 5.90 2.32 -8.87
C ILE A 109 6.63 2.31 -7.53
N GLU A 110 5.96 1.88 -6.46
CA GLU A 110 6.55 1.84 -5.12
C GLU A 110 7.66 0.79 -5.00
N LEU A 111 7.51 -0.40 -5.59
CA LEU A 111 8.58 -1.39 -5.74
C LEU A 111 9.78 -0.81 -6.50
N ALA A 112 9.52 -0.09 -7.59
CA ALA A 112 10.57 0.52 -8.40
C ALA A 112 11.35 1.58 -7.62
N ARG A 113 10.66 2.42 -6.85
CA ARG A 113 11.25 3.45 -5.97
C ARG A 113 12.02 2.83 -4.80
N LEU A 114 11.48 1.79 -4.18
CA LEU A 114 12.14 1.03 -3.13
C LEU A 114 13.45 0.41 -3.63
N SER A 115 13.46 -0.18 -4.83
CA SER A 115 14.69 -0.68 -5.46
C SER A 115 15.65 0.45 -5.83
N LEU A 116 15.13 1.60 -6.32
CA LEU A 116 15.94 2.74 -6.72
C LEU A 116 16.76 3.31 -5.55
N VAL A 117 16.14 3.51 -4.38
CA VAL A 117 16.86 4.03 -3.20
C VAL A 117 17.92 3.06 -2.68
N GLN A 118 17.72 1.76 -2.91
CA GLN A 118 18.71 0.71 -2.61
C GLN A 118 19.77 0.55 -3.70
N ARG A 119 19.75 1.39 -4.75
CA ARG A 119 20.62 1.31 -5.94
C ARG A 119 20.51 -0.02 -6.70
N GLN A 120 19.40 -0.72 -6.53
CA GLN A 120 19.06 -1.91 -7.29
C GLN A 120 18.46 -1.48 -8.64
N PHE A 121 19.30 -0.92 -9.51
CA PHE A 121 18.86 -0.27 -10.74
C PHE A 121 18.18 -1.24 -11.72
N SER A 122 18.73 -2.45 -11.92
CA SER A 122 18.11 -3.44 -12.81
C SER A 122 16.69 -3.86 -12.38
N PRO A 123 16.43 -4.22 -11.10
CA PRO A 123 15.05 -4.40 -10.61
C PRO A 123 14.18 -3.15 -10.78
N SER A 124 14.69 -1.96 -10.42
CA SER A 124 13.95 -0.70 -10.52
C SER A 124 13.48 -0.42 -11.95
N VAL A 125 14.37 -0.58 -12.95
CA VAL A 125 14.06 -0.44 -14.38
C VAL A 125 12.94 -1.38 -14.80
N LYS A 126 12.96 -2.65 -14.35
CA LYS A 126 11.91 -3.64 -14.69
C LYS A 126 10.55 -3.22 -14.14
N TYR A 127 10.49 -2.77 -12.88
CA TYR A 127 9.23 -2.36 -12.26
C TYR A 127 8.67 -1.09 -12.90
N PHE A 128 9.50 -0.06 -13.12
CA PHE A 128 9.08 1.16 -13.82
C PHE A 128 8.60 0.88 -15.25
N GLY A 129 9.31 0.04 -16.01
CA GLY A 129 8.89 -0.34 -17.36
C GLY A 129 7.50 -0.97 -17.40
N ARG A 130 7.19 -1.87 -16.45
CA ARG A 130 5.86 -2.48 -16.30
C ARG A 130 4.78 -1.47 -15.90
N ALA A 131 5.11 -0.56 -14.98
CA ALA A 131 4.20 0.49 -14.55
C ALA A 131 3.86 1.45 -15.70
N LEU A 132 4.87 1.92 -16.44
CA LEU A 132 4.69 2.84 -17.57
C LEU A 132 3.82 2.26 -18.67
N GLY A 133 3.96 0.98 -19.00
CA GLY A 133 3.07 0.33 -19.97
C GLY A 133 1.59 0.40 -19.58
N SER A 134 1.28 0.40 -18.29
CA SER A 134 -0.10 0.57 -17.80
C SER A 134 -0.53 2.04 -17.77
N LEU A 135 0.34 2.93 -17.29
CA LEU A 135 0.09 4.38 -17.26
C LEU A 135 -0.17 4.94 -18.66
N ASP A 136 0.57 4.46 -19.66
CA ASP A 136 0.44 4.89 -21.05
C ASP A 136 -0.91 4.50 -21.63
N ARG A 137 -1.36 3.25 -21.42
CA ARG A 137 -2.71 2.79 -21.82
C ARG A 137 -3.83 3.57 -21.16
N MET A 138 -3.58 4.13 -19.98
CA MET A 138 -4.55 4.93 -19.24
C MET A 138 -4.52 6.41 -19.61
N GLU A 139 -3.62 6.82 -20.52
CA GLU A 139 -3.37 8.21 -20.90
C GLU A 139 -2.94 9.08 -19.71
N ALA A 140 -2.07 8.55 -18.84
CA ALA A 140 -1.61 9.23 -17.63
C ALA A 140 -0.95 10.59 -17.93
N ALA A 141 -0.23 10.70 -19.05
CA ALA A 141 0.34 11.97 -19.51
C ALA A 141 -0.68 13.10 -19.69
N ARG A 142 -1.95 12.76 -19.96
CA ARG A 142 -3.05 13.73 -20.10
C ARG A 142 -3.88 13.88 -18.83
N LYS A 143 -4.14 12.77 -18.13
CA LYS A 143 -5.05 12.73 -16.98
C LYS A 143 -4.40 13.12 -15.66
N VAL A 144 -3.14 12.77 -15.47
CA VAL A 144 -2.37 13.02 -14.24
C VAL A 144 -0.92 13.46 -14.58
N PRO A 145 -0.76 14.51 -15.41
CA PRO A 145 0.53 14.89 -15.99
C PRO A 145 1.65 15.12 -14.97
N TYR A 146 1.35 15.74 -13.81
CA TYR A 146 2.34 15.97 -12.76
C TYR A 146 2.91 14.67 -12.18
N ALA A 147 2.04 13.80 -11.66
CA ALA A 147 2.46 12.50 -11.12
C ALA A 147 3.12 11.62 -12.17
N TYR A 148 2.65 11.69 -13.42
CA TYR A 148 3.25 10.96 -14.52
C TYR A 148 4.68 11.44 -14.84
N ALA A 149 4.91 12.75 -14.89
CA ALA A 149 6.25 13.31 -15.10
C ALA A 149 7.22 12.94 -13.96
N GLU A 150 6.76 12.89 -12.71
CA GLU A 150 7.59 12.43 -11.60
C GLU A 150 8.01 10.96 -11.72
N VAL A 151 7.10 10.08 -12.15
CA VAL A 151 7.44 8.67 -12.42
C VAL A 151 8.46 8.55 -13.55
N LEU A 152 8.38 9.41 -14.58
CA LEU A 152 9.37 9.45 -15.64
C LEU A 152 10.75 9.87 -15.12
N ASP A 153 10.84 10.88 -14.25
CA ASP A 153 12.13 11.26 -13.67
C ASP A 153 12.75 10.11 -12.87
N ASP A 154 11.95 9.44 -12.02
CA ASP A 154 12.42 8.31 -11.22
C ASP A 154 12.90 7.15 -12.12
N TYR A 155 12.19 6.91 -13.23
CA TYR A 155 12.60 5.90 -14.20
C TYR A 155 13.89 6.27 -14.95
N ALA A 156 14.06 7.54 -15.31
CA ALA A 156 15.31 8.00 -15.92
C ALA A 156 16.51 7.83 -14.98
N LEU A 157 16.34 8.09 -13.68
CA LEU A 157 17.36 7.81 -12.66
C LEU A 157 17.70 6.32 -12.60
N ALA A 158 16.69 5.45 -12.65
CA ALA A 158 16.89 4.00 -12.67
C ALA A 158 17.67 3.53 -13.91
N LEU A 159 17.32 4.05 -15.10
CA LEU A 159 17.99 3.73 -16.37
C LEU A 159 19.45 4.22 -16.37
N GLY A 160 19.68 5.46 -15.94
CA GLY A 160 21.03 6.02 -15.83
C GLY A 160 21.91 5.23 -14.86
N GLY A 161 21.36 4.86 -13.69
CA GLY A 161 22.05 4.01 -12.72
C GLY A 161 22.33 2.59 -13.24
N ALA A 162 21.50 2.07 -14.13
CA ALA A 162 21.72 0.79 -14.83
C ALA A 162 22.74 0.89 -15.98
N GLY A 163 23.23 2.09 -16.30
CA GLY A 163 24.18 2.34 -17.37
C GLY A 163 23.56 2.61 -18.75
N ASP A 164 22.24 2.70 -18.87
CA ASP A 164 21.53 2.98 -20.11
C ASP A 164 21.25 4.49 -20.26
N ALA A 165 22.33 5.26 -20.49
CA ALA A 165 22.28 6.72 -20.59
C ALA A 165 21.40 7.20 -21.76
N GLU A 166 21.37 6.45 -22.86
CA GLU A 166 20.57 6.77 -24.04
C GLU A 166 19.07 6.64 -23.72
N ALA A 167 18.65 5.53 -23.10
CA ALA A 167 17.27 5.38 -22.66
C ALA A 167 16.88 6.41 -21.59
N ALA A 168 17.78 6.70 -20.63
CA ALA A 168 17.54 7.71 -19.62
C ALA A 168 17.26 9.08 -20.26
N THR A 169 18.06 9.49 -21.25
CA THR A 169 17.88 10.74 -21.99
C THR A 169 16.51 10.80 -22.68
N ARG A 170 16.09 9.72 -23.35
CA ARG A 170 14.76 9.64 -23.98
C ARG A 170 13.62 9.82 -22.98
N ILE A 171 13.76 9.27 -21.78
CA ILE A 171 12.75 9.40 -20.72
C ILE A 171 12.75 10.82 -20.12
N ILE A 172 13.92 11.44 -19.95
CA ILE A 172 14.05 12.85 -19.53
C ILE A 172 13.35 13.78 -20.53
N ASP A 173 13.61 13.60 -21.83
CA ASP A 173 12.96 14.38 -22.89
C ASP A 173 11.44 14.20 -22.87
N ARG A 174 10.97 12.98 -22.59
CA ARG A 174 9.54 12.70 -22.44
C ARG A 174 8.94 13.45 -21.25
N ALA A 175 9.62 13.44 -20.10
CA ALA A 175 9.17 14.16 -18.92
C ALA A 175 9.11 15.68 -19.16
N ALA A 176 10.12 16.23 -19.84
CA ALA A 176 10.15 17.64 -20.24
C ALA A 176 8.99 18.00 -21.18
N LYS A 177 8.68 17.14 -22.16
CA LYS A 177 7.51 17.33 -23.06
C LYS A 177 6.18 17.32 -22.31
N VAL A 178 6.00 16.42 -21.34
CA VAL A 178 4.80 16.40 -20.50
C VAL A 178 4.67 17.71 -19.71
N ARG A 179 5.79 18.19 -19.15
CA ARG A 179 5.82 19.47 -18.40
C ARG A 179 5.56 20.69 -19.25
N ALA A 180 6.11 20.77 -20.47
CA ALA A 180 5.82 21.87 -21.38
C ALA A 180 4.33 21.96 -21.77
N GLY A 181 3.60 20.84 -21.71
CA GLY A 181 2.14 20.83 -21.88
C GLY A 181 1.35 21.33 -20.67
N LEU A 182 2.01 21.64 -19.54
CA LEU A 182 1.40 22.11 -18.30
C LEU A 182 1.46 23.62 -18.11
N ASP A 183 2.08 24.37 -19.02
CA ASP A 183 2.32 25.82 -18.86
C ASP A 183 1.03 26.65 -18.72
N ASP A 184 -0.14 26.09 -19.07
CA ASP A 184 -1.48 26.68 -18.88
C ASP A 184 -2.27 26.09 -17.67
N ALA A 185 -1.69 25.16 -16.91
CA ALA A 185 -2.36 24.48 -15.80
C ALA A 185 -2.04 25.16 -14.44
N PRO A 186 -3.02 25.32 -13.54
CA PRO A 186 -2.75 25.76 -12.18
C PRO A 186 -1.74 24.82 -11.52
N PRO A 187 -0.80 25.32 -10.69
CA PRO A 187 0.20 24.49 -10.04
C PRO A 187 -0.48 23.31 -9.32
N GLY A 188 -0.32 22.12 -9.88
CA GLY A 188 -0.86 20.88 -9.34
C GLY A 188 -0.14 20.45 -8.08
N GLN A 189 -0.86 19.78 -7.18
CA GLN A 189 -0.35 19.13 -5.98
C GLN A 189 0.97 18.40 -6.26
N ALA A 190 2.02 18.74 -5.50
CA ALA A 190 3.24 17.95 -5.45
C ALA A 190 2.85 16.49 -5.15
N SER A 191 3.35 15.53 -5.93
CA SER A 191 3.09 14.14 -5.60
C SER A 191 3.85 13.80 -4.31
N SER A 192 3.15 13.27 -3.31
CA SER A 192 3.74 12.85 -2.05
C SER A 192 4.51 11.55 -2.27
N ARG A 193 5.70 11.63 -2.85
CA ARG A 193 6.61 10.48 -2.99
C ARG A 193 6.87 9.87 -1.61
N THR A 194 6.76 8.54 -1.53
CA THR A 194 7.11 7.82 -0.31
C THR A 194 8.59 8.06 0.03
N PRO A 195 8.92 8.58 1.23
CA PRO A 195 10.30 8.96 1.57
C PRO A 195 11.11 7.74 2.04
N TYR A 196 11.33 6.77 1.17
CA TYR A 196 12.03 5.53 1.52
C TYR A 196 13.42 5.79 2.11
N GLY A 197 13.78 5.02 3.14
CA GLY A 197 15.10 5.11 3.75
C GLY A 197 15.34 6.31 4.68
N THR A 198 14.33 7.15 4.92
CA THR A 198 14.52 8.40 5.69
C THR A 198 14.34 8.22 7.21
N HIS A 199 13.76 7.11 7.67
CA HIS A 199 13.48 6.85 9.10
C HIS A 199 14.14 5.55 9.61
N CYS A 200 15.39 5.25 9.22
CA CYS A 200 16.08 4.02 9.66
C CYS A 200 16.44 3.98 11.16
N GLY A 201 16.40 5.12 11.86
CA GLY A 201 16.99 5.30 13.19
C GLY A 201 16.38 4.47 14.33
N GLN A 202 15.17 3.90 14.17
CA GLN A 202 14.55 3.06 15.20
C GLN A 202 14.98 1.59 15.17
N LEU A 203 15.75 1.16 14.15
CA LEU A 203 16.32 -0.19 14.11
C LEU A 203 17.32 -0.47 15.25
N ALA A 204 17.93 0.58 15.82
CA ALA A 204 18.99 0.45 16.83
C ALA A 204 18.50 0.59 18.30
N ALA A 205 17.28 1.10 18.52
CA ALA A 205 16.80 1.44 19.86
C ALA A 205 16.05 0.27 20.57
N GLY A 206 15.68 -0.78 19.84
CA GLY A 206 14.99 -1.96 20.38
C GLY A 206 15.89 -3.15 20.72
N ALA A 207 17.22 -3.00 20.57
CA ALA A 207 18.22 -4.04 20.82
C ALA A 207 19.14 -3.70 22.02
N ARG A 208 18.62 -2.97 23.01
CA ARG A 208 19.30 -2.71 24.28
C ARG A 208 18.39 -3.02 25.46
#